data_AF-A0A657LTU6-F1
#
_entry.id   AF-A0A657LTU6-F1
#
_cell.length_a   1.000
_cell.length_b   1.000
_cell.length_c   1.000
_cell.angle_alpha   90.00
_cell.angle_beta   90.00
_cell.angle_gamma   90.00
#
_symmetry.space_group_name_H-M   'P 1'
#
loop_
_entity.id
_entity.type
_entity.pdbx_description
1 polymer ?
#
loop_
_entity_poly.entity_id
_entity_poly.type
_entity_poly.pdbx_seq_one_letter_code
_entity_poly.pdbx_strand_id
1 'polypeptide(L)'
;MVKKPKQKDAVKEADQVVVAIKGFDKGLSCRGFQFEVGKTFKHEGKVEVCNSGFHAIEGHPLEVLNYYAPGLSVFHEVELSGPLSRSSEDSKIASAEITIKAELKIPELVSRAVKWVMDRATCDQGAASATGNRGAASAPGYQGAASATGYQGAASAPGNQGAASATGNRGAASATGYRGVASATGTQGAASATGFRGAASATGNRGAASATGNQGAASATGDQGAASATGNHGAASATGDRGVASATGDRGVASATGDQGAASATGYQGVASATGDQGAASATGSRGVATATGDQGAASAAGTQGAAFAAGNRGAASATGYRGAATATGNQGAASATGDWGAASATGERGVASAVGYRGAAMASGRAGRASGADGNAIFLAERNDDYEIIAVWAGIVGKDGIEPDVFYTLKGGKPVLA
;
A
#
# COMPACT_ATOMS: atom_id res chain seq x y z
N MET A 1 -56.45 15.22 31.83
CA MET A 1 -55.54 16.03 30.99
C MET A 1 -54.11 15.56 31.21
N VAL A 2 -53.58 14.72 30.32
CA VAL A 2 -52.19 14.25 30.36
C VAL A 2 -51.32 15.32 29.68
N LYS A 3 -50.41 15.94 30.43
CA LYS A 3 -49.44 16.90 29.89
C LYS A 3 -48.47 16.17 28.96
N LYS A 4 -48.44 16.54 27.68
CA LYS A 4 -47.40 16.11 26.73
C LYS A 4 -46.01 16.55 27.25
N PRO A 5 -44.97 15.70 27.16
CA PRO A 5 -43.62 16.11 27.50
C PRO A 5 -43.13 17.15 26.48
N LYS A 6 -42.52 18.22 26.99
CA LYS A 6 -41.91 19.28 26.18
C LYS A 6 -40.85 18.66 25.27
N GLN A 7 -40.96 18.96 23.98
CA GLN A 7 -39.91 18.76 22.99
C GLN A 7 -38.66 19.46 23.52
N LYS A 8 -37.57 18.72 23.75
CA LYS A 8 -36.27 19.32 24.04
C LYS A 8 -35.81 19.99 22.75
N ASP A 9 -35.73 21.32 22.77
CA ASP A 9 -35.14 22.09 21.69
C ASP A 9 -33.72 21.56 21.42
N ALA A 10 -33.42 21.34 20.14
CA ALA A 10 -32.10 20.96 19.68
C ALA A 10 -31.12 22.08 20.06
N VAL A 11 -30.21 21.78 20.98
CA VAL A 11 -29.08 22.65 21.27
C VAL A 11 -28.26 22.74 19.98
N LYS A 12 -28.21 23.93 19.37
CA LYS A 12 -27.25 24.23 18.30
C LYS A 12 -25.85 24.14 18.92
N GLU A 13 -25.17 23.03 18.73
CA GLU A 13 -23.74 22.93 19.00
C GLU A 13 -23.01 23.97 18.13
N ALA A 14 -22.12 24.75 18.76
CA ALA A 14 -21.20 25.65 18.05
C ALA A 14 -20.43 24.88 16.96
N ASP A 15 -20.04 25.57 15.88
CA ASP A 15 -19.35 25.03 14.69
C ASP A 15 -18.22 24.04 15.06
N GLN A 16 -18.58 22.77 15.27
CA GLN A 16 -17.67 21.77 15.78
C GLN A 16 -16.91 21.18 14.60
N VAL A 17 -15.64 21.54 14.48
CA VAL A 17 -14.73 20.91 13.53
C VAL A 17 -14.30 19.56 14.09
N VAL A 18 -14.58 18.49 13.35
CA VAL A 18 -14.21 17.11 13.69
C VAL A 18 -13.06 16.66 12.82
N VAL A 19 -11.95 16.22 13.42
CA VAL A 19 -10.84 15.61 12.69
C VAL A 19 -11.13 14.13 12.49
N ALA A 20 -11.05 13.67 11.25
CA ALA A 20 -11.34 12.30 10.84
C ALA A 20 -10.36 11.82 9.76
N ILE A 21 -10.46 10.54 9.39
CA ILE A 21 -9.70 9.94 8.29
C ILE A 21 -10.66 9.51 7.19
N LYS A 22 -10.33 9.84 5.95
CA LYS A 22 -11.10 9.43 4.77
C LYS A 22 -10.18 8.80 3.72
N GLY A 23 -10.64 7.70 3.14
CA GLY A 23 -10.06 7.15 1.91
C GLY A 23 -10.70 7.74 0.66
N PHE A 24 -9.90 7.84 -0.40
CA PHE A 24 -10.27 8.21 -1.76
C PHE A 24 -9.65 7.22 -2.73
N ASP A 25 -10.11 7.17 -3.98
CA ASP A 25 -9.34 6.50 -5.01
C ASP A 25 -7.98 7.20 -5.25
N LYS A 26 -7.10 6.57 -6.05
CA LYS A 26 -5.78 7.15 -6.37
C LYS A 26 -5.83 8.53 -7.05
N GLY A 27 -6.97 8.91 -7.63
CA GLY A 27 -7.20 10.21 -8.27
C GLY A 27 -7.81 11.25 -7.33
N LEU A 28 -7.95 10.96 -6.03
CA LEU A 28 -8.58 11.85 -5.06
C LEU A 28 -10.08 12.07 -5.34
N SER A 29 -10.76 11.07 -5.88
CA SER A 29 -12.19 11.10 -6.16
C SER A 29 -13.01 10.20 -5.22
N CYS A 30 -14.27 10.57 -4.99
CA CYS A 30 -15.24 9.75 -4.24
C CYS A 30 -16.69 10.13 -4.57
N ARG A 31 -17.55 9.15 -4.90
CA ARG A 31 -18.99 9.33 -5.18
C ARG A 31 -19.31 10.48 -6.17
N GLY A 32 -18.50 10.61 -7.23
CA GLY A 32 -18.69 11.62 -8.27
C GLY A 32 -18.12 13.01 -7.95
N PHE A 33 -17.48 13.18 -6.79
CA PHE A 33 -16.73 14.38 -6.46
C PHE A 33 -15.24 14.18 -6.75
N GLN A 34 -14.64 15.17 -7.40
CA GLN A 34 -13.20 15.32 -7.49
C GLN A 34 -12.75 16.25 -6.36
N PHE A 35 -11.89 15.76 -5.48
CA PHE A 35 -11.37 16.53 -4.35
C PHE A 35 -9.98 17.08 -4.67
N GLU A 36 -9.55 18.00 -3.82
CA GLU A 36 -8.23 18.61 -3.87
C GLU A 36 -7.74 18.91 -2.46
N VAL A 37 -6.47 18.63 -2.19
CA VAL A 37 -5.83 18.88 -0.90
C VAL A 37 -5.85 20.38 -0.60
N GLY A 38 -6.19 20.73 0.64
CA GLY A 38 -6.28 22.12 1.12
C GLY A 38 -7.62 22.81 0.84
N LYS A 39 -8.53 22.19 0.06
CA LYS A 39 -9.85 22.77 -0.25
C LYS A 39 -10.96 22.23 0.64
N THR A 40 -11.96 23.07 0.86
CA THR A 40 -13.22 22.74 1.53
C THR A 40 -14.32 22.52 0.50
N PHE A 41 -15.09 21.46 0.70
CA PHE A 41 -16.20 21.06 -0.17
C PHE A 41 -17.49 21.03 0.64
N LYS A 42 -18.60 21.38 -0.01
CA LYS A 42 -19.92 21.43 0.62
C LYS A 42 -20.89 20.47 -0.05
N HIS A 43 -21.73 19.88 0.76
CA HIS A 43 -22.84 19.04 0.35
C HIS A 43 -24.14 19.78 0.66
N GLU A 44 -24.98 19.93 -0.35
CA GLU A 44 -26.32 20.47 -0.18
C GLU A 44 -27.31 19.35 0.18
N GLY A 45 -28.18 19.63 1.15
CA GLY A 45 -29.24 18.72 1.56
C GLY A 45 -29.02 18.09 2.93
N LYS A 46 -29.82 17.08 3.23
CA LYS A 46 -29.80 16.39 4.52
C LYS A 46 -28.54 15.55 4.63
N VAL A 47 -27.84 15.63 5.76
CA VAL A 47 -26.68 14.77 6.08
C VAL A 47 -27.17 13.57 6.87
N GLU A 48 -26.96 12.38 6.33
CA GLU A 48 -27.33 11.10 6.95
C GLU A 48 -26.20 10.11 6.79
N VAL A 49 -25.71 9.58 7.91
CA VAL A 49 -24.66 8.55 7.90
C VAL A 49 -25.06 7.37 7.00
N CYS A 50 -24.09 6.88 6.23
CA CYS A 50 -24.22 5.85 5.19
C CYS A 50 -24.98 6.27 3.92
N ASN A 51 -25.82 7.31 3.96
CA ASN A 51 -26.68 7.71 2.85
C ASN A 51 -26.12 8.93 2.10
N SER A 52 -25.97 10.08 2.79
CA SER A 52 -25.65 11.38 2.18
C SER A 52 -24.60 12.17 2.97
N GLY A 53 -24.07 13.23 2.37
CA GLY A 53 -22.93 13.98 2.92
C GLY A 53 -21.57 13.31 2.72
N PHE A 54 -20.53 13.94 3.26
CA PHE A 54 -19.16 13.47 3.17
C PHE A 54 -18.82 12.52 4.31
N HIS A 55 -18.53 11.27 3.96
CA HIS A 55 -18.26 10.18 4.90
C HIS A 55 -16.78 10.04 5.24
N ALA A 56 -16.46 9.95 6.54
CA ALA A 56 -15.14 9.68 7.08
C ALA A 56 -15.21 8.86 8.39
N ILE A 57 -14.06 8.58 8.98
CA ILE A 57 -13.88 7.79 10.20
C ILE A 57 -13.28 8.66 11.32
N GLU A 58 -14.04 8.89 12.39
CA GLU A 58 -13.64 9.70 13.58
C GLU A 58 -12.95 8.85 14.67
N GLY A 59 -12.98 7.51 14.54
CA GLY A 59 -12.51 6.57 15.56
C GLY A 59 -11.12 5.98 15.32
N HIS A 60 -11.00 4.66 15.51
CA HIS A 60 -9.71 3.99 15.40
C HIS A 60 -9.15 4.11 13.97
N PRO A 61 -7.91 4.58 13.75
CA PRO A 61 -7.41 4.91 12.41
C PRO A 61 -7.50 3.76 11.39
N LEU A 62 -7.21 2.53 11.79
CA LEU A 62 -7.30 1.37 10.89
C LEU A 62 -8.72 1.00 10.46
N GLU A 63 -9.77 1.53 11.11
CA GLU A 63 -11.16 1.25 10.70
C GLU A 63 -11.46 1.72 9.26
N VAL A 64 -10.72 2.73 8.77
CA VAL A 64 -10.82 3.20 7.37
C VAL A 64 -10.58 2.08 6.36
N LEU A 65 -9.76 1.07 6.71
CA LEU A 65 -9.43 -0.05 5.85
C LEU A 65 -10.61 -0.98 5.57
N ASN A 66 -11.67 -0.96 6.40
CA ASN A 66 -12.90 -1.73 6.12
C ASN A 66 -13.65 -1.19 4.89
N TYR A 67 -13.51 0.11 4.60
CA TYR A 67 -14.25 0.77 3.52
C TYR A 67 -13.37 1.04 2.31
N TYR A 68 -12.06 1.18 2.52
CA TYR A 68 -11.10 1.56 1.49
C TYR A 68 -9.92 0.60 1.50
N ALA A 69 -9.78 -0.18 0.42
CA ALA A 69 -8.66 -1.09 0.25
C ALA A 69 -7.35 -0.29 0.17
N PRO A 70 -6.33 -0.57 0.99
CA PRO A 70 -5.13 0.26 1.05
C PRO A 70 -4.37 0.33 -0.30
N GLY A 71 -4.50 -0.71 -1.14
CA GLY A 71 -3.77 -0.78 -2.41
C GLY A 71 -4.38 0.10 -3.49
N LEU A 72 -5.69 0.36 -3.37
CA LEU A 72 -6.48 1.10 -4.35
C LEU A 72 -6.83 2.52 -3.89
N SER A 73 -6.46 2.85 -2.66
CA SER A 73 -6.89 4.10 -2.02
C SER A 73 -5.70 4.97 -1.64
N VAL A 74 -5.95 6.26 -1.46
CA VAL A 74 -5.12 7.18 -0.68
C VAL A 74 -5.92 7.63 0.53
N PHE A 75 -5.25 7.88 1.65
CA PHE A 75 -5.89 8.24 2.90
C PHE A 75 -5.51 9.66 3.26
N HIS A 76 -6.46 10.46 3.70
CA HIS A 76 -6.20 11.82 4.14
C HIS A 76 -6.79 12.03 5.51
N GLU A 77 -6.10 12.85 6.30
CA GLU A 77 -6.76 13.57 7.38
C GLU A 77 -7.77 14.54 6.75
N VAL A 78 -8.94 14.66 7.38
CA VAL A 78 -9.99 15.56 6.94
C VAL A 78 -10.59 16.27 8.14
N GLU A 79 -11.00 17.51 7.94
CA GLU A 79 -11.76 18.29 8.90
C GLU A 79 -13.21 18.35 8.42
N LEU A 80 -14.13 17.86 9.26
CA LEU A 80 -15.56 17.83 8.99
C LEU A 80 -16.24 18.95 9.75
N SER A 81 -17.19 19.64 9.14
CA SER A 81 -17.96 20.70 9.79
C SER A 81 -19.36 20.84 9.20
N GLY A 82 -20.13 21.81 9.72
CA GLY A 82 -21.56 21.95 9.43
C GLY A 82 -22.39 20.83 10.07
N PRO A 83 -23.62 20.57 9.58
CA PRO A 83 -24.43 19.45 10.05
C PRO A 83 -23.68 18.11 10.01
N LEU A 84 -23.68 17.39 11.14
CA LEU A 84 -23.03 16.09 11.30
C LEU A 84 -24.05 14.98 11.57
N SER A 85 -23.75 13.78 11.10
CA SER A 85 -24.52 12.56 11.41
C SER A 85 -23.55 11.43 11.75
N ARG A 86 -23.67 10.85 12.95
CA ARG A 86 -22.80 9.78 13.45
C ARG A 86 -23.54 8.45 13.47
N SER A 87 -22.81 7.38 13.12
CA SER A 87 -23.29 6.02 13.23
C SER A 87 -23.38 5.57 14.69
N SER A 88 -24.34 4.69 14.99
CA SER A 88 -24.46 4.02 16.29
C SER A 88 -23.69 2.71 16.37
N GLU A 89 -23.21 2.19 15.23
CA GLU A 89 -22.62 0.83 15.12
C GLU A 89 -21.10 0.85 14.92
N ASP A 90 -20.58 1.88 14.25
CA ASP A 90 -19.19 2.03 13.87
C ASP A 90 -18.73 3.49 14.04
N SER A 91 -17.44 3.76 13.82
CA SER A 91 -16.90 5.12 13.96
C SER A 91 -17.15 6.01 12.73
N LYS A 92 -18.16 5.68 11.92
CA LYS A 92 -18.49 6.43 10.69
C LYS A 92 -19.23 7.70 11.04
N ILE A 93 -18.83 8.77 10.39
CA ILE A 93 -19.46 10.09 10.46
C ILE A 93 -19.70 10.61 9.06
N ALA A 94 -20.83 11.30 8.87
CA ALA A 94 -21.16 12.08 7.69
C ALA A 94 -21.23 13.58 8.06
N SER A 95 -20.84 14.44 7.13
CA SER A 95 -20.82 15.89 7.31
C SER A 95 -21.33 16.64 6.09
N ALA A 96 -21.78 17.87 6.30
CA ALA A 96 -22.13 18.79 5.22
C ALA A 96 -20.90 19.40 4.57
N GLU A 97 -19.84 19.67 5.34
CA GLU A 97 -18.61 20.27 4.84
C GLU A 97 -17.40 19.40 5.17
N ILE A 98 -16.50 19.24 4.20
CA ILE A 98 -15.24 18.50 4.37
C ILE A 98 -14.07 19.32 3.82
N THR A 99 -13.03 19.48 4.63
CA THR A 99 -11.75 20.04 4.20
C THR A 99 -10.72 18.92 4.09
N ILE A 100 -10.05 18.83 2.94
CA ILE A 100 -9.03 17.81 2.69
C ILE A 100 -7.69 18.29 3.24
N LYS A 101 -7.07 17.53 4.13
CA LYS A 101 -5.76 17.86 4.71
C LYS A 101 -4.69 16.94 4.13
N ALA A 102 -3.60 16.77 4.88
CA ALA A 102 -2.45 15.98 4.46
C ALA A 102 -2.81 14.52 4.17
N GLU A 103 -2.13 13.96 3.18
CA GLU A 103 -2.15 12.51 2.93
C GLU A 103 -1.47 11.77 4.11
N LEU A 104 -2.02 10.62 4.47
CA LEU A 104 -1.50 9.70 5.47
C LEU A 104 -1.05 8.43 4.76
N LYS A 105 0.25 8.11 4.82
CA LYS A 105 0.77 6.82 4.35
C LYS A 105 0.54 5.77 5.44
N ILE A 106 0.87 4.51 5.11
CA ILE A 106 0.71 3.40 6.05
C ILE A 106 1.46 3.61 7.37
N PRO A 107 2.72 4.11 7.40
CA PRO A 107 3.40 4.46 8.65
C PRO A 107 2.63 5.46 9.53
N GLU A 108 2.03 6.51 8.96
CA GLU A 108 1.23 7.47 9.72
C GLU A 108 -0.08 6.86 10.24
N LEU A 109 -0.73 5.99 9.46
CA LEU A 109 -1.92 5.27 9.94
C LEU A 109 -1.57 4.32 11.10
N VAL A 110 -0.45 3.61 11.01
CA VAL A 110 0.04 2.71 12.06
C VAL A 110 0.40 3.50 13.32
N SER A 111 1.17 4.58 13.19
CA SER A 111 1.58 5.38 14.35
C SER A 111 0.38 6.05 15.03
N ARG A 112 -0.60 6.55 14.27
CA ARG A 112 -1.87 7.07 14.81
C ARG A 112 -2.67 5.97 15.50
N ALA A 113 -2.70 4.75 14.96
CA ALA A 113 -3.41 3.63 15.58
C ALA A 113 -2.78 3.21 16.91
N VAL A 114 -1.45 3.07 16.94
CA VAL A 114 -0.68 2.82 18.16
C VAL A 114 -0.99 3.90 19.20
N LYS A 115 -0.88 5.18 18.83
CA LYS A 115 -1.20 6.30 19.73
C LYS A 115 -2.64 6.25 20.23
N TRP A 116 -3.60 6.04 19.34
CA TRP A 116 -5.03 6.03 19.66
C TRP A 116 -5.36 5.00 20.76
N VAL A 117 -4.75 3.81 20.70
CA VAL A 117 -4.96 2.75 21.70
C VAL A 117 -4.16 3.03 22.96
N MET A 118 -2.90 3.46 22.85
CA MET A 118 -2.07 3.84 24.00
C MET A 118 -2.72 4.91 24.87
N ASP A 119 -3.31 5.94 24.27
CA ASP A 119 -4.00 7.04 24.98
C ASP A 119 -5.28 6.57 25.72
N ARG A 120 -5.83 5.40 25.35
CA ARG A 120 -7.10 4.85 25.88
C ARG A 120 -6.92 3.62 26.76
N ALA A 121 -5.72 3.06 26.79
CA ALA A 121 -5.41 1.96 27.69
C ALA A 121 -5.32 2.52 29.12
N THR A 122 -6.25 2.13 29.99
CA THR A 122 -6.34 2.62 31.38
C THR A 122 -5.81 1.60 32.39
N CYS A 123 -5.42 2.12 33.55
CA CYS A 123 -4.77 1.41 34.65
C CYS A 123 -5.67 0.44 35.44
N ASP A 124 -6.94 0.26 35.07
CA ASP A 124 -7.97 -0.36 35.94
C ASP A 124 -7.75 -1.86 36.22
N GLN A 125 -6.79 -2.49 35.54
CA GLN A 125 -6.31 -3.86 35.83
C GLN A 125 -4.76 -3.96 35.85
N GLY A 126 -4.05 -2.84 35.95
CA GLY A 126 -2.60 -2.78 36.15
C GLY A 126 -1.82 -2.33 34.92
N ALA A 127 -1.54 -1.03 34.82
CA ALA A 127 -0.46 -0.56 33.96
C ALA A 127 0.87 -1.07 34.54
N ALA A 128 1.65 -1.80 33.75
CA ALA A 128 2.94 -2.33 34.17
C ALA A 128 4.06 -1.47 33.58
N SER A 129 4.94 -0.94 34.43
CA SER A 129 6.14 -0.22 34.00
C SER A 129 7.40 -0.87 34.58
N ALA A 130 8.41 -1.12 33.75
CA ALA A 130 9.71 -1.61 34.21
C ALA A 130 10.86 -0.76 33.65
N THR A 131 11.87 -0.53 34.50
CA THR A 131 13.09 0.24 34.16
C THR A 131 14.34 -0.56 34.52
N GLY A 132 15.51 -0.10 34.08
CA GLY A 132 16.81 -0.74 34.33
C GLY A 132 17.25 -1.69 33.22
N ASN A 133 18.49 -2.19 33.29
CA ASN A 133 19.15 -2.87 32.16
C ASN A 133 18.36 -4.02 31.52
N ARG A 134 17.47 -4.69 32.28
CA ARG A 134 16.59 -5.77 31.82
C ARG A 134 15.13 -5.52 32.24
N GLY A 135 14.62 -4.30 32.06
CA GLY A 135 13.23 -3.98 32.38
C GLY A 135 12.25 -4.90 31.64
N ALA A 136 11.39 -5.60 32.38
CA ALA A 136 10.34 -6.47 31.82
C ALA A 136 8.98 -6.13 32.45
N ALA A 137 8.00 -5.78 31.61
CA ALA A 137 6.65 -5.41 32.02
C ALA A 137 5.60 -6.31 31.36
N SER A 138 4.62 -6.77 32.15
CA SER A 138 3.49 -7.56 31.67
C SER A 138 2.19 -7.02 32.28
N ALA A 139 1.24 -6.65 31.43
CA ALA A 139 -0.05 -6.09 31.83
C ALA A 139 -1.19 -6.85 31.12
N PRO A 140 -1.64 -8.00 31.67
CA PRO A 140 -2.86 -8.65 31.21
C PRO A 140 -4.11 -7.84 31.62
N GLY A 141 -5.19 -7.91 30.84
CA GLY A 141 -6.48 -7.32 31.20
C GLY A 141 -7.20 -6.71 30.00
N TYR A 142 -8.47 -6.34 30.13
CA TYR A 142 -9.27 -5.83 29.00
C TYR A 142 -8.61 -4.62 28.29
N GLN A 143 -7.97 -3.74 29.06
CA GLN A 143 -7.22 -2.54 28.63
C GLN A 143 -5.77 -2.54 29.12
N GLY A 144 -5.13 -3.72 29.18
CA GLY A 144 -3.75 -3.84 29.69
C GLY A 144 -2.75 -2.92 28.97
N ALA A 145 -1.92 -2.21 29.75
CA ALA A 145 -0.89 -1.30 29.24
C ALA A 145 0.48 -1.66 29.84
N ALA A 146 1.45 -2.05 29.02
CA ALA A 146 2.80 -2.41 29.45
C ALA A 146 3.85 -1.48 28.82
N SER A 147 4.76 -0.96 29.64
CA SER A 147 5.89 -0.15 29.21
C SER A 147 7.21 -0.64 29.82
N ALA A 148 8.24 -0.84 29.01
CA ALA A 148 9.56 -1.25 29.48
C ALA A 148 10.67 -0.38 28.90
N THR A 149 11.59 0.06 29.76
CA THR A 149 12.77 0.85 29.39
C THR A 149 14.06 0.20 29.89
N GLY A 150 15.16 0.36 29.16
CA GLY A 150 16.49 -0.13 29.54
C GLY A 150 17.27 -0.74 28.39
N TYR A 151 18.47 -1.28 28.63
CA TYR A 151 19.27 -1.89 27.55
C TYR A 151 18.52 -3.04 26.84
N GLN A 152 17.79 -3.87 27.61
CA GLN A 152 16.88 -4.92 27.17
C GLN A 152 15.49 -4.65 27.75
N GLY A 153 14.71 -3.76 27.13
CA GLY A 153 13.33 -3.49 27.52
C GLY A 153 12.36 -4.48 26.86
N ALA A 154 11.53 -5.17 27.64
CA ALA A 154 10.51 -6.10 27.14
C ALA A 154 9.12 -5.79 27.72
N ALA A 155 8.13 -5.55 26.85
CA ALA A 155 6.75 -5.25 27.26
C ALA A 155 5.74 -6.21 26.61
N SER A 156 4.81 -6.71 27.40
CA SER A 156 3.72 -7.58 26.95
C SER A 156 2.37 -7.13 27.49
N ALA A 157 1.38 -6.94 26.61
CA ALA A 157 0.03 -6.52 27.01
C ALA A 157 -1.04 -7.39 26.31
N PRO A 158 -1.39 -8.56 26.85
CA PRO A 158 -2.51 -9.35 26.35
C PRO A 158 -3.85 -8.80 26.87
N GLY A 159 -4.79 -8.51 25.97
CA GLY A 159 -6.03 -7.82 26.34
C GLY A 159 -6.84 -7.32 25.16
N ASN A 160 -8.17 -7.19 25.27
CA ASN A 160 -8.99 -6.75 24.14
C ASN A 160 -8.51 -5.42 23.50
N GLN A 161 -7.92 -4.53 24.30
CA GLN A 161 -7.23 -3.30 23.90
C GLN A 161 -5.79 -3.27 24.43
N GLY A 162 -5.06 -4.38 24.33
CA GLY A 162 -3.68 -4.48 24.83
C GLY A 162 -2.75 -3.46 24.16
N ALA A 163 -1.95 -2.75 24.96
CA ALA A 163 -1.02 -1.74 24.50
C ALA A 163 0.39 -1.97 25.08
N ALA A 164 1.37 -2.29 24.25
CA ALA A 164 2.74 -2.58 24.69
C ALA A 164 3.77 -1.64 24.05
N SER A 165 4.64 -1.04 24.88
CA SER A 165 5.72 -0.15 24.44
C SER A 165 7.05 -0.57 25.06
N ALA A 166 8.11 -0.68 24.25
CA ALA A 166 9.45 -1.01 24.73
C ALA A 166 10.50 -0.07 24.13
N THR A 167 11.33 0.53 24.99
CA THR A 167 12.43 1.42 24.58
C THR A 167 13.77 0.92 25.12
N GLY A 168 14.76 0.74 24.25
CA GLY A 168 16.04 0.17 24.64
C GLY A 168 16.87 -0.31 23.46
N ASN A 169 18.18 -0.52 23.65
CA ASN A 169 19.03 -1.10 22.60
C ASN A 169 18.43 -2.41 22.03
N ARG A 170 17.79 -3.22 22.88
CA ARG A 170 16.94 -4.33 22.45
C ARG A 170 15.54 -4.14 23.02
N GLY A 171 14.74 -3.31 22.36
CA GLY A 171 13.33 -3.10 22.70
C GLY A 171 12.45 -4.18 22.07
N ALA A 172 11.65 -4.88 22.87
CA ALA A 172 10.70 -5.88 22.41
C ALA A 172 9.30 -5.62 22.97
N ALA A 173 8.30 -5.41 22.11
CA ALA A 173 6.92 -5.17 22.49
C ALA A 173 5.96 -6.18 21.83
N SER A 174 5.03 -6.72 22.61
CA SER A 174 4.00 -7.63 22.12
C SER A 174 2.64 -7.29 22.70
N ALA A 175 1.62 -7.21 21.85
CA ALA A 175 0.24 -7.03 22.29
C ALA A 175 -0.71 -7.96 21.53
N THR A 176 -1.72 -8.48 22.23
CA THR A 176 -2.75 -9.34 21.65
C THR A 176 -4.14 -8.85 22.05
N GLY A 177 -5.15 -9.06 21.20
CA GLY A 177 -6.57 -8.75 21.42
C GLY A 177 -7.17 -7.85 20.35
N TYR A 178 -8.49 -7.61 20.37
CA TYR A 178 -9.22 -7.01 19.24
C TYR A 178 -8.61 -5.71 18.67
N ARG A 179 -8.02 -4.85 19.52
CA ARG A 179 -7.26 -3.65 19.14
C ARG A 179 -5.82 -3.67 19.68
N GLY A 180 -5.17 -4.83 19.69
CA GLY A 180 -3.79 -4.94 20.21
C GLY A 180 -2.82 -4.03 19.46
N VAL A 181 -2.00 -3.26 20.16
CA VAL A 181 -0.96 -2.41 19.58
C VAL A 181 0.40 -2.59 20.25
N ALA A 182 1.46 -2.58 19.44
CA ALA A 182 2.83 -2.71 19.92
C ALA A 182 3.75 -1.65 19.30
N SER A 183 4.61 -1.05 20.12
CA SER A 183 5.66 -0.13 19.68
C SER A 183 7.01 -0.49 20.30
N ALA A 184 8.06 -0.56 19.48
CA ALA A 184 9.41 -0.84 19.96
C ALA A 184 10.42 0.14 19.35
N THR A 185 11.26 0.75 20.20
CA THR A 185 12.29 1.71 19.78
C THR A 185 13.66 1.35 20.34
N GLY A 186 14.67 1.38 19.46
CA GLY A 186 16.11 1.33 19.78
C GLY A 186 16.89 0.48 18.77
N THR A 187 18.19 0.28 18.95
CA THR A 187 19.08 -0.26 17.89
C THR A 187 18.58 -1.56 17.28
N GLN A 188 17.97 -2.42 18.08
CA GLN A 188 17.15 -3.56 17.65
C GLN A 188 15.75 -3.44 18.27
N GLY A 189 14.80 -2.90 17.51
CA GLY A 189 13.40 -2.78 17.90
C GLY A 189 12.55 -3.90 17.28
N ALA A 190 11.79 -4.62 18.10
CA ALA A 190 10.88 -5.67 17.65
C ALA A 190 9.47 -5.46 18.21
N ALA A 191 8.47 -5.28 17.34
CA ALA A 191 7.08 -5.08 17.72
C ALA A 191 6.17 -6.15 17.07
N SER A 192 5.27 -6.74 17.86
CA SER A 192 4.29 -7.70 17.38
C SER A 192 2.90 -7.38 17.91
N ALA A 193 1.90 -7.30 17.03
CA ALA A 193 0.51 -7.03 17.39
C ALA A 193 -0.44 -8.05 16.75
N THR A 194 -1.26 -8.71 17.56
CA THR A 194 -2.26 -9.68 17.06
C THR A 194 -3.67 -9.29 17.46
N GLY A 195 -4.59 -9.21 16.50
CA GLY A 195 -6.03 -9.09 16.68
C GLY A 195 -6.71 -8.30 15.57
N PHE A 196 -8.04 -8.14 15.63
CA PHE A 196 -8.83 -7.62 14.49
C PHE A 196 -8.27 -6.32 13.89
N ARG A 197 -7.76 -5.40 14.74
CA ARG A 197 -7.04 -4.17 14.36
C ARG A 197 -5.62 -4.14 14.92
N GLY A 198 -4.86 -5.22 14.76
CA GLY A 198 -3.47 -5.28 15.19
C GLY A 198 -2.61 -4.19 14.54
N ALA A 199 -1.91 -3.37 15.33
CA ALA A 199 -1.00 -2.34 14.82
C ALA A 199 0.40 -2.47 15.46
N ALA A 200 1.45 -2.63 14.64
CA ALA A 200 2.82 -2.78 15.14
C ALA A 200 3.77 -1.74 14.51
N SER A 201 4.54 -1.04 15.33
CA SER A 201 5.55 -0.06 14.89
C SER A 201 6.91 -0.37 15.51
N ALA A 202 7.95 -0.46 14.68
CA ALA A 202 9.33 -0.67 15.16
C ALA A 202 10.30 0.35 14.55
N THR A 203 11.17 0.94 15.39
CA THR A 203 12.14 1.95 14.96
C THR A 203 13.54 1.69 15.52
N GLY A 204 14.54 1.77 14.65
CA GLY A 204 15.98 1.71 14.96
C GLY A 204 16.76 0.91 13.91
N ASN A 205 18.09 0.84 14.02
CA ASN A 205 18.96 0.26 12.98
C ASN A 205 18.49 -1.09 12.45
N ARG A 206 17.93 -1.95 13.31
CA ARG A 206 17.16 -3.14 12.93
C ARG A 206 15.75 -3.04 13.51
N GLY A 207 14.82 -2.51 12.73
CA GLY A 207 13.40 -2.44 13.08
C GLY A 207 12.65 -3.63 12.50
N ALA A 208 11.95 -4.40 13.33
CA ALA A 208 11.09 -5.51 12.90
C ALA A 208 9.68 -5.35 13.46
N ALA A 209 8.67 -5.23 12.58
CA ALA A 209 7.28 -5.08 12.96
C ALA A 209 6.41 -6.16 12.31
N SER A 210 5.55 -6.82 13.10
CA SER A 210 4.59 -7.80 12.61
C SER A 210 3.18 -7.53 13.14
N ALA A 211 2.18 -7.50 12.25
CA ALA A 211 0.79 -7.32 12.63
C ALA A 211 -0.13 -8.38 12.00
N THR A 212 -0.97 -9.01 12.81
CA THR A 212 -1.87 -10.08 12.36
C THR A 212 -3.31 -9.77 12.75
N GLY A 213 -4.24 -9.86 11.79
CA GLY A 213 -5.69 -9.77 11.96
C GLY A 213 -6.37 -9.05 10.80
N ASN A 214 -7.70 -8.96 10.80
CA ASN A 214 -8.47 -8.48 9.64
C ASN A 214 -7.97 -7.15 9.04
N GLN A 215 -7.49 -6.25 9.89
CA GLN A 215 -6.87 -4.96 9.54
C GLN A 215 -5.43 -4.85 10.07
N GLY A 216 -4.67 -5.95 10.06
CA GLY A 216 -3.29 -5.96 10.54
C GLY A 216 -2.45 -4.92 9.80
N ALA A 217 -1.80 -4.00 10.53
CA ALA A 217 -0.96 -2.97 9.95
C ALA A 217 0.40 -2.87 10.65
N ALA A 218 1.49 -2.96 9.87
CA ALA A 218 2.86 -2.97 10.40
C ALA A 218 3.71 -1.89 9.72
N SER A 219 4.52 -1.18 10.52
CA SER A 219 5.52 -0.23 10.03
C SER A 219 6.86 -0.44 10.70
N ALA A 220 7.94 -0.50 9.92
CA ALA A 220 9.31 -0.62 10.40
C ALA A 220 10.21 0.44 9.76
N THR A 221 11.05 1.09 10.57
CA THR A 221 11.99 2.14 10.10
C THR A 221 13.39 1.96 10.68
N GLY A 222 14.41 2.05 9.84
CA GLY A 222 15.85 2.08 10.16
C GLY A 222 16.68 1.29 9.14
N ASP A 223 18.02 1.30 9.24
CA ASP A 223 18.95 0.75 8.23
C ASP A 223 18.51 -0.61 7.66
N GLN A 224 18.00 -1.50 8.53
CA GLN A 224 17.30 -2.72 8.17
C GLN A 224 15.88 -2.70 8.75
N GLY A 225 14.93 -2.25 7.94
CA GLY A 225 13.50 -2.24 8.25
C GLY A 225 12.81 -3.49 7.72
N ALA A 226 12.11 -4.24 8.56
CA ALA A 226 11.32 -5.41 8.17
C ALA A 226 9.88 -5.29 8.71
N ALA A 227 8.89 -5.27 7.82
CA ALA A 227 7.47 -5.18 8.18
C ALA A 227 6.66 -6.32 7.56
N SER A 228 5.83 -7.00 8.35
CA SER A 228 4.91 -8.03 7.87
C SER A 228 3.48 -7.81 8.37
N ALA A 229 2.50 -7.88 7.48
CA ALA A 229 1.09 -7.74 7.84
C ALA A 229 0.24 -8.89 7.27
N THR A 230 -0.58 -9.52 8.10
CA THR A 230 -1.47 -10.63 7.69
C THR A 230 -2.92 -10.35 8.04
N GLY A 231 -3.82 -10.52 7.07
CA GLY A 231 -5.28 -10.46 7.19
C GLY A 231 -5.93 -9.78 5.98
N ASN A 232 -7.28 -9.77 5.91
CA ASN A 232 -8.00 -9.35 4.69
C ASN A 232 -7.57 -7.97 4.15
N HIS A 233 -7.20 -7.03 5.03
CA HIS A 233 -6.69 -5.70 4.69
C HIS A 233 -5.27 -5.48 5.23
N GLY A 234 -4.42 -6.51 5.21
CA GLY A 234 -3.03 -6.42 5.68
C GLY A 234 -2.25 -5.29 5.01
N ALA A 235 -1.63 -4.40 5.79
CA ALA A 235 -0.85 -3.28 5.28
C ALA A 235 0.54 -3.23 5.94
N ALA A 236 1.60 -3.41 5.15
CA ALA A 236 2.98 -3.39 5.63
C ALA A 236 3.80 -2.29 4.95
N SER A 237 4.60 -1.57 5.72
CA SER A 237 5.53 -0.56 5.21
C SER A 237 6.90 -0.64 5.90
N ALA A 238 7.96 -0.71 5.11
CA ALA A 238 9.34 -0.74 5.61
C ALA A 238 10.20 0.34 4.94
N THR A 239 10.97 1.07 5.74
CA THR A 239 11.84 2.16 5.27
C THR A 239 13.25 2.05 5.86
N GLY A 240 14.27 2.19 5.00
CA GLY A 240 15.69 2.25 5.34
C GLY A 240 16.56 1.53 4.30
N ASP A 241 17.88 1.62 4.38
CA ASP A 241 18.84 1.11 3.37
C ASP A 241 18.47 -0.27 2.82
N ARG A 242 18.03 -1.18 3.71
CA ARG A 242 17.39 -2.43 3.36
C ARG A 242 15.98 -2.49 3.96
N GLY A 243 14.99 -2.01 3.20
CA GLY A 243 13.58 -2.11 3.53
C GLY A 243 12.94 -3.38 2.97
N VAL A 244 12.32 -4.20 3.82
CA VAL A 244 11.59 -5.42 3.41
C VAL A 244 10.17 -5.38 3.95
N ALA A 245 9.18 -5.43 3.06
CA ALA A 245 7.75 -5.42 3.41
C ALA A 245 7.02 -6.64 2.82
N SER A 246 6.19 -7.30 3.62
CA SER A 246 5.31 -8.38 3.15
C SER A 246 3.88 -8.21 3.65
N ALA A 247 2.90 -8.45 2.78
CA ALA A 247 1.49 -8.40 3.13
C ALA A 247 0.70 -9.56 2.53
N THR A 248 -0.12 -10.20 3.36
CA THR A 248 -0.94 -11.36 2.97
C THR A 248 -2.40 -11.15 3.34
N GLY A 249 -3.30 -11.36 2.37
CA GLY A 249 -4.75 -11.35 2.52
C GLY A 249 -5.44 -10.69 1.33
N ASP A 250 -6.78 -10.80 1.24
CA ASP A 250 -7.56 -10.44 0.04
C ASP A 250 -7.19 -9.09 -0.59
N ARG A 251 -6.87 -8.09 0.21
CA ARG A 251 -6.45 -6.73 -0.19
C ARG A 251 -5.11 -6.33 0.43
N GLY A 252 -4.17 -7.28 0.51
CA GLY A 252 -2.84 -7.07 1.09
C GLY A 252 -2.02 -6.02 0.34
N VAL A 253 -1.30 -5.16 1.08
CA VAL A 253 -0.44 -4.10 0.53
C VAL A 253 0.91 -4.07 1.21
N ALA A 254 1.97 -4.11 0.42
CA ALA A 254 3.35 -3.99 0.89
C ALA A 254 4.05 -2.82 0.20
N SER A 255 4.74 -1.97 0.98
CA SER A 255 5.56 -0.88 0.47
C SER A 255 6.94 -0.89 1.12
N ALA A 256 8.00 -0.93 0.30
CA ALA A 256 9.38 -0.88 0.77
C ALA A 256 10.14 0.27 0.13
N THR A 257 10.91 1.03 0.92
CA THR A 257 11.72 2.17 0.45
C THR A 257 13.14 2.12 1.03
N GLY A 258 14.14 2.33 0.17
CA GLY A 258 15.58 2.44 0.49
C GLY A 258 16.44 1.71 -0.54
N ASP A 259 17.76 1.85 -0.48
CA ASP A 259 18.71 1.35 -1.51
C ASP A 259 18.40 -0.07 -2.00
N GLN A 260 18.06 -0.97 -1.08
CA GLN A 260 17.53 -2.31 -1.35
C GLN A 260 16.10 -2.44 -0.80
N GLY A 261 15.13 -1.92 -1.54
CA GLY A 261 13.70 -2.05 -1.23
C GLY A 261 13.10 -3.34 -1.79
N ALA A 262 12.53 -4.20 -0.95
CA ALA A 262 11.84 -5.42 -1.36
C ALA A 262 10.40 -5.48 -0.83
N ALA A 263 9.41 -5.58 -1.70
CA ALA A 263 7.99 -5.65 -1.34
C ALA A 263 7.32 -6.89 -1.94
N SER A 264 6.52 -7.61 -1.14
CA SER A 264 5.73 -8.75 -1.59
C SER A 264 4.29 -8.67 -1.08
N ALA A 265 3.31 -8.82 -1.97
CA ALA A 265 1.89 -8.84 -1.61
C ALA A 265 1.17 -10.04 -2.21
N THR A 266 0.40 -10.77 -1.39
CA THR A 266 -0.38 -11.94 -1.81
C THR A 266 -1.84 -11.78 -1.43
N GLY A 267 -2.74 -11.97 -2.40
CA GLY A 267 -4.20 -11.95 -2.22
C GLY A 267 -4.95 -11.48 -3.46
N TYR A 268 -6.29 -11.58 -3.47
CA TYR A 268 -7.12 -11.26 -4.64
C TYR A 268 -6.77 -9.92 -5.32
N GLN A 269 -6.48 -8.89 -4.52
CA GLN A 269 -6.02 -7.55 -4.90
C GLN A 269 -4.68 -7.20 -4.22
N GLY A 270 -3.71 -8.12 -4.25
CA GLY A 270 -2.37 -7.85 -3.72
C GLY A 270 -1.67 -6.70 -4.45
N VAL A 271 -1.15 -5.72 -3.71
CA VAL A 271 -0.38 -4.59 -4.27
C VAL A 271 0.98 -4.46 -3.60
N ALA A 272 2.05 -4.53 -4.39
CA ALA A 272 3.43 -4.39 -3.92
C ALA A 272 4.12 -3.20 -4.61
N SER A 273 4.78 -2.36 -3.81
CA SER A 273 5.57 -1.22 -4.29
C SER A 273 6.95 -1.20 -3.66
N ALA A 274 8.00 -1.11 -4.48
CA ALA A 274 9.38 -1.01 -4.02
C ALA A 274 10.10 0.17 -4.70
N THR A 275 10.82 0.97 -3.91
CA THR A 275 11.57 2.15 -4.39
C THR A 275 12.98 2.17 -3.81
N GLY A 276 13.98 2.37 -4.66
CA GLY A 276 15.40 2.51 -4.32
C GLY A 276 16.31 1.93 -5.39
N ASP A 277 17.62 2.07 -5.29
CA ASP A 277 18.58 1.65 -6.34
C ASP A 277 18.32 0.23 -6.85
N GLN A 278 17.99 -0.69 -5.95
CA GLN A 278 17.54 -2.06 -6.21
C GLN A 278 16.12 -2.28 -5.65
N GLY A 279 15.11 -1.66 -6.27
CA GLY A 279 13.71 -1.92 -5.96
C GLY A 279 13.21 -3.25 -6.53
N ALA A 280 12.68 -4.13 -5.69
CA ALA A 280 12.08 -5.41 -6.10
C ALA A 280 10.64 -5.54 -5.57
N ALA A 281 9.65 -5.66 -6.45
CA ALA A 281 8.24 -5.81 -6.10
C ALA A 281 7.63 -7.08 -6.70
N SER A 282 6.91 -7.85 -5.89
CA SER A 282 6.17 -9.04 -6.33
C SER A 282 4.74 -9.02 -5.83
N ALA A 283 3.77 -9.22 -6.72
CA ALA A 283 2.36 -9.29 -6.39
C ALA A 283 1.69 -10.52 -6.97
N THR A 284 0.99 -11.30 -6.14
CA THR A 284 0.29 -12.52 -6.56
C THR A 284 -1.19 -12.46 -6.19
N GLY A 285 -2.05 -12.72 -7.18
CA GLY A 285 -3.49 -12.90 -7.05
C GLY A 285 -4.25 -12.35 -8.26
N SER A 286 -5.56 -12.59 -8.33
CA SER A 286 -6.39 -12.29 -9.50
C SER A 286 -6.16 -10.89 -10.11
N ARG A 287 -5.93 -9.87 -9.28
CA ARG A 287 -5.60 -8.51 -9.69
C ARG A 287 -4.31 -8.02 -9.03
N GLY A 288 -3.27 -8.86 -9.05
CA GLY A 288 -1.95 -8.51 -8.50
C GLY A 288 -1.33 -7.32 -9.24
N VAL A 289 -0.84 -6.33 -8.49
CA VAL A 289 -0.14 -5.15 -9.04
C VAL A 289 1.23 -5.00 -8.39
N ALA A 290 2.29 -5.01 -9.19
CA ALA A 290 3.65 -4.79 -8.74
C ALA A 290 4.25 -3.55 -9.39
N THR A 291 4.86 -2.68 -8.58
CA THR A 291 5.56 -1.47 -9.03
C THR A 291 6.95 -1.41 -8.42
N ALA A 292 7.98 -1.32 -9.26
CA ALA A 292 9.36 -1.19 -8.82
C ALA A 292 10.04 -0.01 -9.51
N THR A 293 10.67 0.86 -8.74
CA THR A 293 11.42 2.02 -9.26
C THR A 293 12.82 2.06 -8.65
N GLY A 294 13.82 2.44 -9.44
CA GLY A 294 15.23 2.35 -9.05
C GLY A 294 16.16 2.22 -10.23
N ASP A 295 17.47 2.27 -10.05
CA ASP A 295 18.41 1.94 -11.14
C ASP A 295 18.20 0.52 -11.69
N GLN A 296 17.85 -0.42 -10.81
CA GLN A 296 17.50 -1.81 -11.10
C GLN A 296 16.10 -2.13 -10.54
N GLY A 297 15.07 -1.43 -11.02
CA GLY A 297 13.68 -1.78 -10.68
C GLY A 297 13.26 -3.14 -11.25
N ALA A 298 12.82 -4.08 -10.42
CA ALA A 298 12.30 -5.39 -10.83
C ALA A 298 10.88 -5.60 -10.31
N ALA A 299 9.90 -5.72 -11.20
CA ALA A 299 8.49 -5.92 -10.86
C ALA A 299 7.96 -7.24 -11.45
N SER A 300 7.30 -8.05 -10.62
CA SER A 300 6.62 -9.27 -11.06
C SER A 300 5.17 -9.31 -10.56
N ALA A 301 4.23 -9.58 -11.47
CA ALA A 301 2.82 -9.71 -11.14
C ALA A 301 2.23 -11.00 -11.72
N ALA A 302 1.53 -11.77 -10.90
CA ALA A 302 0.93 -13.03 -11.32
C ALA A 302 -0.56 -13.08 -10.96
N GLY A 303 -1.41 -13.47 -11.92
CA GLY A 303 -2.84 -13.70 -11.73
C GLY A 303 -3.66 -13.33 -12.97
N THR A 304 -4.97 -13.54 -12.94
CA THR A 304 -5.83 -13.37 -14.13
C THR A 304 -5.68 -12.00 -14.81
N GLN A 305 -5.42 -10.95 -14.03
CA GLN A 305 -5.10 -9.60 -14.49
C GLN A 305 -3.87 -9.05 -13.74
N GLY A 306 -2.74 -9.78 -13.81
CA GLY A 306 -1.48 -9.30 -13.25
C GLY A 306 -0.95 -8.06 -13.99
N ALA A 307 -0.53 -7.03 -13.26
CA ALA A 307 0.07 -5.82 -13.82
C ALA A 307 1.43 -5.51 -13.16
N ALA A 308 2.49 -5.44 -13.95
CA ALA A 308 3.84 -5.14 -13.50
C ALA A 308 4.38 -3.87 -14.19
N PHE A 309 4.89 -2.94 -13.39
CA PHE A 309 5.57 -1.73 -13.87
C PHE A 309 6.96 -1.64 -13.24
N ALA A 310 7.98 -1.52 -14.08
CA ALA A 310 9.35 -1.30 -13.65
C ALA A 310 9.96 -0.06 -14.34
N ALA A 311 10.54 0.84 -13.56
CA ALA A 311 11.27 2.00 -14.08
C ALA A 311 12.70 2.03 -13.54
N GLY A 312 13.65 2.35 -14.41
CA GLY A 312 15.06 2.35 -14.06
C GLY A 312 16.00 2.18 -15.24
N ASN A 313 17.28 2.50 -15.07
CA ASN A 313 18.31 2.20 -16.07
C ASN A 313 18.23 0.74 -16.57
N ARG A 314 17.91 -0.21 -15.67
CA ARG A 314 17.65 -1.63 -15.93
C ARG A 314 16.29 -2.06 -15.37
N GLY A 315 15.22 -1.34 -15.72
CA GLY A 315 13.86 -1.73 -15.34
C GLY A 315 13.47 -3.09 -15.94
N ALA A 316 13.01 -4.04 -15.13
CA ALA A 316 12.56 -5.36 -15.55
C ALA A 316 11.13 -5.63 -15.04
N ALA A 317 10.17 -5.81 -15.96
CA ALA A 317 8.78 -6.08 -15.62
C ALA A 317 8.33 -7.42 -16.21
N SER A 318 7.70 -8.26 -15.38
CA SER A 318 7.10 -9.53 -15.82
C SER A 318 5.67 -9.66 -15.31
N ALA A 319 4.73 -9.93 -16.22
CA ALA A 319 3.33 -10.14 -15.87
C ALA A 319 2.81 -11.45 -16.46
N THR A 320 2.21 -12.29 -15.61
CA THR A 320 1.65 -13.59 -16.02
C THR A 320 0.16 -13.70 -15.71
N GLY A 321 -0.57 -14.33 -16.62
CA GLY A 321 -1.99 -14.67 -16.50
C GLY A 321 -2.83 -14.13 -17.67
N TYR A 322 -4.12 -14.40 -17.65
CA TYR A 322 -5.02 -14.21 -18.81
C TYR A 322 -4.91 -12.83 -19.48
N ARG A 323 -4.77 -11.75 -18.68
CA ARG A 323 -4.51 -10.37 -19.13
C ARG A 323 -3.25 -9.80 -18.45
N GLY A 324 -2.13 -10.51 -18.51
CA GLY A 324 -0.85 -10.02 -17.99
C GLY A 324 -0.41 -8.74 -18.71
N ALA A 325 -0.13 -7.68 -17.96
CA ALA A 325 0.37 -6.40 -18.51
C ALA A 325 1.73 -6.05 -17.88
N ALA A 326 2.79 -6.00 -18.68
CA ALA A 326 4.13 -5.65 -18.24
C ALA A 326 4.60 -4.37 -18.94
N THR A 327 5.11 -3.41 -18.18
CA THR A 327 5.73 -2.20 -18.74
C THR A 327 7.07 -1.95 -18.07
N ALA A 328 8.12 -1.81 -18.88
CA ALA A 328 9.45 -1.47 -18.42
C ALA A 328 9.96 -0.20 -19.11
N THR A 329 10.57 0.70 -18.34
CA THR A 329 11.12 1.96 -18.84
C THR A 329 12.57 2.14 -18.41
N GLY A 330 13.34 2.86 -19.24
CA GLY A 330 14.74 3.23 -19.02
C GLY A 330 15.70 2.54 -19.99
N ASN A 331 16.99 2.88 -19.93
CA ASN A 331 17.96 2.59 -20.99
C ASN A 331 18.01 1.12 -21.44
N GLN A 332 17.81 0.18 -20.52
CA GLN A 332 17.74 -1.26 -20.77
C GLN A 332 16.42 -1.84 -20.22
N GLY A 333 15.29 -1.16 -20.42
CA GLY A 333 13.98 -1.66 -20.01
C GLY A 333 13.66 -3.02 -20.63
N ALA A 334 13.26 -4.00 -19.82
CA ALA A 334 12.87 -5.34 -20.25
C ALA A 334 11.47 -5.69 -19.76
N ALA A 335 10.53 -5.94 -20.68
CA ALA A 335 9.15 -6.29 -20.36
C ALA A 335 8.78 -7.65 -20.96
N SER A 336 8.17 -8.52 -20.16
CA SER A 336 7.65 -9.81 -20.63
C SER A 336 6.21 -10.01 -20.14
N ALA A 337 5.30 -10.39 -21.04
CA ALA A 337 3.93 -10.74 -20.67
C ALA A 337 3.56 -12.13 -21.17
N THR A 338 2.91 -12.92 -20.32
CA THR A 338 2.45 -14.28 -20.66
C THR A 338 0.97 -14.46 -20.36
N GLY A 339 0.22 -14.99 -21.32
CA GLY A 339 -1.21 -15.32 -21.24
C GLY A 339 -1.98 -14.90 -22.49
N ASP A 340 -3.25 -15.31 -22.59
CA ASP A 340 -4.07 -15.16 -23.80
C ASP A 340 -4.08 -13.73 -24.36
N TRP A 341 -4.11 -12.72 -23.49
CA TRP A 341 -4.04 -11.29 -23.84
C TRP A 341 -2.87 -10.58 -23.15
N GLY A 342 -1.71 -11.24 -23.12
CA GLY A 342 -0.48 -10.67 -22.57
C GLY A 342 0.00 -9.44 -23.34
N ALA A 343 0.26 -8.32 -22.66
CA ALA A 343 0.78 -7.10 -23.26
C ALA A 343 2.10 -6.68 -22.61
N ALA A 344 3.17 -6.57 -23.40
CA ALA A 344 4.47 -6.11 -22.95
C ALA A 344 4.89 -4.83 -23.68
N SER A 345 5.36 -3.83 -22.93
CA SER A 345 5.92 -2.61 -23.51
C SER A 345 7.26 -2.28 -22.85
N ALA A 346 8.29 -2.09 -23.67
CA ALA A 346 9.60 -1.64 -23.23
C ALA A 346 9.99 -0.34 -23.96
N THR A 347 10.41 0.64 -23.17
CA THR A 347 10.91 1.94 -23.67
C THR A 347 12.34 2.16 -23.23
N GLY A 348 13.04 3.09 -23.90
CA GLY A 348 14.46 3.38 -23.67
C GLY A 348 15.38 2.75 -24.71
N GLU A 349 16.64 3.19 -24.75
CA GLU A 349 17.57 2.96 -25.88
C GLU A 349 17.64 1.49 -26.34
N ARG A 350 17.81 0.54 -25.41
CA ARG A 350 17.87 -0.91 -25.66
C ARG A 350 16.67 -1.65 -25.06
N GLY A 351 15.48 -1.08 -25.21
CA GLY A 351 14.24 -1.69 -24.73
C GLY A 351 14.00 -3.08 -25.34
N VAL A 352 13.60 -4.05 -24.52
CA VAL A 352 13.27 -5.42 -24.94
C VAL A 352 11.87 -5.79 -24.49
N ALA A 353 10.99 -6.18 -25.42
CA ALA A 353 9.64 -6.61 -25.09
C ALA A 353 9.34 -8.01 -25.65
N SER A 354 8.65 -8.85 -24.88
CA SER A 354 8.16 -10.14 -25.37
C SER A 354 6.74 -10.45 -24.89
N ALA A 355 5.95 -11.07 -25.76
CA ALA A 355 4.60 -11.52 -25.44
C ALA A 355 4.40 -12.99 -25.84
N VAL A 356 3.92 -13.83 -24.93
CA VAL A 356 3.65 -15.26 -25.17
C VAL A 356 2.18 -15.56 -24.83
N GLY A 357 1.45 -16.23 -25.72
CA GLY A 357 0.02 -16.52 -25.55
C GLY A 357 -0.75 -16.56 -26.88
N TYR A 358 -2.08 -16.62 -26.81
CA TYR A 358 -2.95 -16.78 -27.99
C TYR A 358 -3.17 -15.48 -28.79
N ARG A 359 -3.12 -14.31 -28.15
CA ARG A 359 -3.36 -12.97 -28.73
C ARG A 359 -2.65 -11.87 -27.93
N GLY A 360 -1.37 -12.08 -27.67
CA GLY A 360 -0.52 -11.11 -27.00
C GLY A 360 -0.01 -10.00 -27.91
N ALA A 361 0.60 -8.98 -27.32
CA ALA A 361 1.26 -7.89 -28.01
C ALA A 361 2.57 -7.48 -27.31
N ALA A 362 3.64 -7.27 -28.06
CA ALA A 362 4.90 -6.72 -27.56
C ALA A 362 5.32 -5.46 -28.33
N MET A 363 5.78 -4.44 -27.62
CA MET A 363 6.30 -3.21 -28.23
C MET A 363 7.65 -2.84 -27.64
N ALA A 364 8.63 -2.58 -28.51
CA ALA A 364 9.89 -1.95 -28.14
C ALA A 364 10.12 -0.68 -28.98
N SER A 365 10.24 0.46 -28.30
CA SER A 365 10.25 1.79 -28.97
C SER A 365 11.60 2.52 -28.91
N GLY A 366 12.64 1.85 -28.41
CA GLY A 366 14.02 2.34 -28.34
C GLY A 366 14.75 2.36 -29.67
N ARG A 367 15.84 3.13 -29.77
CA ARG A 367 16.72 3.18 -30.96
C ARG A 367 17.31 1.80 -31.31
N ALA A 368 17.71 1.04 -30.31
CA ALA A 368 18.11 -0.37 -30.41
C ALA A 368 17.05 -1.27 -29.76
N GLY A 369 15.78 -0.88 -29.86
CA GLY A 369 14.65 -1.63 -29.34
C GLY A 369 14.43 -2.92 -30.12
N ARG A 370 14.05 -3.99 -29.40
CA ARG A 370 13.68 -5.27 -30.03
C ARG A 370 12.46 -5.92 -29.37
N ALA A 371 11.61 -6.51 -30.19
CA ALA A 371 10.41 -7.20 -29.72
C ALA A 371 10.34 -8.63 -30.26
N SER A 372 9.73 -9.53 -29.49
CA SER A 372 9.41 -10.91 -29.90
C SER A 372 8.00 -11.29 -29.45
N GLY A 373 7.49 -12.39 -30.01
CA GLY A 373 6.32 -13.04 -29.47
C GLY A 373 6.15 -14.47 -29.96
N ALA A 374 5.18 -15.17 -29.38
CA ALA A 374 4.73 -16.47 -29.86
C ALA A 374 3.88 -16.33 -31.15
N ASP A 375 3.68 -17.44 -31.86
CA ASP A 375 2.82 -17.49 -33.06
C ASP A 375 1.45 -16.85 -32.81
N GLY A 376 1.03 -15.95 -33.73
CA GLY A 376 -0.23 -15.21 -33.63
C GLY A 376 -0.20 -13.94 -32.79
N ASN A 377 0.88 -13.63 -32.08
CA ASN A 377 1.02 -12.39 -31.32
C ASN A 377 1.39 -11.19 -32.19
N ALA A 378 1.00 -9.98 -31.78
CA ALA A 378 1.41 -8.76 -32.46
C ALA A 378 2.77 -8.27 -31.92
N ILE A 379 3.61 -7.73 -32.80
CA ILE A 379 4.81 -6.98 -32.39
C ILE A 379 4.81 -5.59 -33.04
N PHE A 380 5.31 -4.60 -32.29
CA PHE A 380 5.44 -3.21 -32.73
C PHE A 380 6.89 -2.76 -32.57
N LEU A 381 7.47 -2.24 -33.66
CA LEU A 381 8.85 -1.83 -33.75
C LEU A 381 8.95 -0.36 -34.19
N ALA A 382 9.97 0.34 -33.70
CA ALA A 382 10.30 1.69 -34.13
C ALA A 382 11.79 1.77 -34.51
N GLU A 383 12.09 2.56 -35.53
CA GLU A 383 13.45 2.91 -35.94
C GLU A 383 13.66 4.39 -35.63
N ARG A 384 14.82 4.72 -35.06
CA ARG A 384 15.18 6.09 -34.69
C ARG A 384 16.54 6.48 -35.26
N ASN A 385 16.69 7.75 -35.63
CA ASN A 385 17.99 8.33 -36.00
C ASN A 385 18.82 8.69 -34.76
N ASP A 386 19.98 9.33 -34.99
CA ASP A 386 20.93 9.72 -33.96
C ASP A 386 20.39 10.82 -33.03
N ASP A 387 19.45 11.62 -33.52
CA ASP A 387 18.73 12.65 -32.78
C ASP A 387 17.49 12.11 -32.04
N TYR A 388 17.31 10.78 -32.00
CA TYR A 388 16.18 10.07 -31.41
C TYR A 388 14.81 10.33 -32.07
N GLU A 389 14.77 10.94 -33.25
CA GLU A 389 13.53 11.10 -34.02
C GLU A 389 13.05 9.76 -34.55
N ILE A 390 11.74 9.53 -34.58
CA ILE A 390 11.15 8.33 -35.18
C ILE A 390 11.20 8.48 -36.70
N ILE A 391 11.97 7.64 -37.37
CA ILE A 391 12.13 7.67 -38.83
C ILE A 391 11.33 6.56 -39.54
N ALA A 392 10.98 5.49 -38.82
CA ALA A 392 10.05 4.47 -39.30
C ALA A 392 9.36 3.77 -38.13
N VAL A 393 8.17 3.22 -38.40
CA VAL A 393 7.45 2.32 -37.51
C VAL A 393 6.94 1.13 -38.29
N TRP A 394 6.82 -0.01 -37.62
CA TRP A 394 6.28 -1.23 -38.22
C TRP A 394 5.46 -2.00 -37.20
N ALA A 395 4.39 -2.64 -37.65
CA ALA A 395 3.58 -3.55 -36.86
C ALA A 395 3.20 -4.75 -37.71
N GLY A 396 3.14 -5.93 -37.09
CA GLY A 396 2.72 -7.16 -37.77
C GLY A 396 2.48 -8.30 -36.78
N ILE A 397 2.08 -9.43 -37.32
CA ILE A 397 1.72 -10.64 -36.57
C ILE A 397 2.81 -11.69 -36.72
N VAL A 398 3.30 -12.19 -35.59
CA VAL A 398 4.28 -13.28 -35.52
C VAL A 398 3.71 -14.56 -36.17
N GLY A 399 4.55 -15.28 -36.92
CA GLY A 399 4.17 -16.41 -37.77
C GLY A 399 3.51 -15.99 -39.09
N LYS A 400 3.33 -14.68 -39.27
CA LYS A 400 2.89 -14.01 -40.49
C LYS A 400 3.85 -12.86 -40.77
N ASP A 401 3.60 -12.08 -41.82
CA ASP A 401 4.30 -10.83 -42.12
C ASP A 401 5.84 -10.91 -42.17
N GLY A 402 6.40 -12.11 -42.37
CA GLY A 402 7.85 -12.37 -42.40
C GLY A 402 8.53 -12.45 -41.02
N ILE A 403 7.77 -12.67 -39.94
CA ILE A 403 8.27 -12.75 -38.56
C ILE A 403 8.18 -14.18 -38.04
N GLU A 404 9.30 -14.73 -37.60
CA GLU A 404 9.37 -16.07 -37.00
C GLU A 404 8.95 -16.04 -35.51
N PRO A 405 8.20 -17.05 -35.03
CA PRO A 405 7.89 -17.22 -33.61
C PRO A 405 9.13 -17.28 -32.72
N ASP A 406 9.03 -16.66 -31.54
CA ASP A 406 10.02 -16.69 -30.46
C ASP A 406 11.41 -16.12 -30.83
N VAL A 407 11.47 -15.33 -31.90
CA VAL A 407 12.67 -14.63 -32.39
C VAL A 407 12.53 -13.13 -32.14
N PHE A 408 13.63 -12.48 -31.76
CA PHE A 408 13.66 -11.03 -31.56
C PHE A 408 13.94 -10.29 -32.87
N TYR A 409 13.11 -9.29 -33.16
CA TYR A 409 13.25 -8.41 -34.31
C TYR A 409 13.44 -6.96 -33.88
N THR A 410 14.17 -6.20 -34.71
CA THR A 410 14.30 -4.74 -34.63
C THR A 410 13.96 -4.13 -36.00
N LEU A 411 13.85 -2.80 -36.09
CA LEU A 411 13.51 -2.11 -37.35
C LEU A 411 14.76 -1.43 -37.93
N LYS A 412 15.10 -1.76 -39.18
CA LYS A 412 16.18 -1.11 -39.93
C LYS A 412 15.74 -0.83 -41.37
N GLY A 413 15.92 0.40 -41.83
CA GLY A 413 15.45 0.84 -43.15
C GLY A 413 13.95 0.63 -43.36
N GLY A 414 13.15 0.80 -42.30
CA GLY A 414 11.70 0.59 -42.30
C GLY A 414 11.25 -0.87 -42.46
N LYS A 415 12.16 -1.85 -42.33
CA LYS A 415 11.85 -3.28 -42.44
C LYS A 415 12.27 -4.04 -41.17
N PRO A 416 11.46 -5.00 -40.71
CA PRO A 416 11.85 -5.84 -39.59
C PRO A 416 13.06 -6.70 -39.99
N VAL A 417 14.06 -6.76 -39.11
CA VAL A 417 15.28 -7.57 -39.27
C VAL A 417 15.60 -8.27 -37.96
N LEU A 418 16.29 -9.40 -38.03
CA LEU A 418 16.78 -10.12 -36.85
C LEU A 418 17.69 -9.21 -36.01
N ALA A 419 17.47 -9.20 -34.68
CA ALA A 419 18.10 -8.29 -33.74
C ALA A 419 19.34 -8.84 -33.03
#